data_AF-A0A9P7BK65-F1
#
_entry.id   AF-A0A9P7BK65-F1
#
_cell.length_a   1.000
_cell.length_b   1.000
_cell.length_c   1.000
_cell.angle_alpha   90.00
_cell.angle_beta   90.00
_cell.angle_gamma   90.00
#
_symmetry.space_group_name_H-M   'P 1'
#
loop_
_entity.id
_entity.type
_entity.pdbx_description
1 polymer ?
#
loop_
_entity_poly.entity_id
_entity_poly.type
_entity_poly.pdbx_seq_one_letter_code
_entity_poly.pdbx_strand_id
1 'polypeptide(L)'
;MSTYDRSRLVRWRMGWLPGRPKACRCGHTHASRAHLLNCLRVATRLDVAINTRPNPLDYVLNQLPRKIPSTPSSLLFSRWSSWWPTICQIMLEIEQICKPEGEYTTEAADVSGKILLDKLRPVSTESSSLLISPVD
;
A
#
# COMPACT_ATOMS: atom_id res chain seq x y z
N MET A 1 -5.71 7.73 0.18
CA MET A 1 -5.90 6.54 -0.69
C MET A 1 -6.92 6.87 -1.76
N SER A 2 -6.72 6.37 -2.98
CA SER A 2 -7.69 6.51 -4.07
C SER A 2 -8.92 5.62 -3.84
N THR A 3 -9.97 5.82 -4.64
CA THR A 3 -11.14 4.93 -4.65
C THR A 3 -10.78 3.51 -5.08
N TYR A 4 -9.84 3.35 -6.03
CA TYR A 4 -9.34 2.07 -6.49
C TYR A 4 -8.54 1.33 -5.41
N ASP A 5 -7.60 2.02 -4.72
CA ASP A 5 -6.87 1.46 -3.58
C ASP A 5 -7.84 0.93 -2.53
N ARG A 6 -8.80 1.77 -2.12
CA ARG A 6 -9.80 1.43 -1.12
C ARG A 6 -10.64 0.23 -1.56
N SER A 7 -11.09 0.19 -2.81
CA SER A 7 -11.86 -0.92 -3.38
C SER A 7 -11.08 -2.23 -3.34
N ARG A 8 -9.81 -2.22 -3.74
CA ARG A 8 -8.93 -3.41 -3.69
C ARG A 8 -8.77 -3.90 -2.26
N LEU A 9 -8.47 -3.00 -1.33
CA LEU A 9 -8.28 -3.34 0.09
C LEU A 9 -9.54 -3.92 0.72
N VAL A 10 -10.72 -3.34 0.45
CA VAL A 10 -11.99 -3.87 0.96
C VAL A 10 -12.22 -5.29 0.42
N ARG A 11 -12.04 -5.51 -0.88
CA ARG A 11 -12.20 -6.85 -1.48
C ARG A 11 -11.22 -7.86 -0.91
N TRP A 12 -9.98 -7.46 -0.64
CA TRP A 12 -8.99 -8.30 0.03
C TRP A 12 -9.40 -8.64 1.46
N ARG A 13 -9.84 -7.66 2.26
CA ARG A 13 -10.24 -7.88 3.66
C ARG A 13 -11.49 -8.74 3.77
N MET A 14 -12.42 -8.63 2.83
CA MET A 14 -13.64 -9.44 2.78
C MET A 14 -13.41 -10.86 2.23
N GLY A 15 -12.18 -11.21 1.83
CA GLY A 15 -11.89 -12.50 1.18
C GLY A 15 -12.49 -12.64 -0.22
N TRP A 16 -12.99 -11.56 -0.81
CA TRP A 16 -13.51 -11.52 -2.19
C TRP A 16 -12.40 -11.47 -3.24
N LEU A 17 -11.15 -11.33 -2.80
CA LEU A 17 -9.97 -11.40 -3.63
C LEU A 17 -9.00 -12.42 -3.01
N PRO A 18 -8.73 -13.55 -3.69
CA PRO A 18 -9.23 -13.98 -5.00
C PRO A 18 -10.67 -14.51 -4.92
N GLY A 19 -11.60 -13.96 -5.71
CA GLY A 19 -13.03 -14.28 -5.60
C GLY A 19 -13.46 -15.60 -6.26
N ARG A 20 -12.74 -16.05 -7.29
CA ARG A 20 -12.90 -17.37 -7.91
C ARG A 20 -11.53 -17.97 -8.21
N PRO A 21 -11.37 -19.30 -8.19
CA PRO A 21 -10.12 -19.92 -8.60
C PRO A 21 -9.81 -19.55 -10.06
N LYS A 22 -8.68 -18.88 -10.24
CA LYS A 22 -8.11 -18.54 -11.55
C LYS A 22 -6.69 -19.09 -11.59
N ALA A 23 -6.22 -19.44 -12.78
CA ALA A 23 -4.82 -19.77 -12.98
C ALA A 23 -3.97 -18.54 -12.68
N CYS A 24 -2.87 -18.74 -11.94
CA CYS A 24 -1.89 -17.71 -11.72
C CYS A 24 -0.97 -17.58 -12.94
N ARG A 25 -0.42 -16.39 -13.16
CA ARG A 25 0.58 -16.12 -14.22
C ARG A 25 1.82 -17.01 -14.13
N CYS A 26 2.11 -17.60 -12.97
CA CYS A 26 3.21 -18.56 -12.78
C CYS A 26 2.89 -19.99 -13.20
N GLY A 27 1.69 -20.26 -13.75
CA GLY A 27 1.25 -21.59 -14.19
C GLY A 27 0.50 -22.40 -13.12
N HIS A 28 0.41 -21.91 -11.88
CA HIS A 28 -0.36 -22.58 -10.83
C HIS A 28 -1.86 -22.52 -11.12
N THR A 29 -2.56 -23.64 -11.03
CA THR A 29 -3.98 -23.77 -11.41
C THR A 29 -4.93 -22.95 -10.53
N HIS A 30 -4.54 -22.69 -9.29
CA HIS A 30 -5.35 -21.96 -8.31
C HIS A 30 -4.58 -20.82 -7.66
N ALA A 31 -4.90 -19.58 -8.00
CA ALA A 31 -4.38 -18.38 -7.37
C ALA A 31 -5.06 -18.12 -6.01
N SER A 32 -4.84 -18.99 -5.02
CA SER A 32 -5.34 -18.79 -3.64
C SER A 32 -4.63 -17.62 -2.94
N ARG A 33 -5.17 -17.11 -1.82
CA ARG A 33 -4.50 -16.04 -1.04
C ARG A 33 -3.08 -16.42 -0.63
N ALA A 34 -2.92 -17.63 -0.08
CA ALA A 34 -1.62 -18.14 0.34
C ALA A 34 -0.65 -18.25 -0.85
N HIS A 35 -1.14 -18.76 -1.98
CA HIS A 35 -0.36 -18.82 -3.21
C HIS A 35 0.07 -17.42 -3.67
N LEU A 36 -0.85 -16.46 -3.74
CA LEU A 36 -0.57 -15.09 -4.20
C LEU A 36 0.46 -14.39 -3.31
N LEU A 37 0.36 -14.54 -1.99
CA LEU A 37 1.31 -13.96 -1.04
C LEU A 37 2.74 -14.50 -1.26
N ASN A 38 2.86 -15.80 -1.56
CA ASN A 38 4.15 -16.43 -1.86
C ASN A 38 4.64 -16.09 -3.28
N CYS A 39 3.78 -16.24 -4.28
CA CYS A 39 4.07 -16.04 -5.70
C CYS A 39 4.52 -14.60 -5.99
N LEU A 40 3.91 -13.61 -5.32
CA LEU A 40 4.26 -12.20 -5.46
C LEU A 40 5.38 -11.77 -4.49
N ARG A 41 5.98 -12.71 -3.75
CA ARG A 41 7.07 -12.47 -2.78
C ARG A 41 6.74 -11.34 -1.80
N VAL A 42 5.51 -11.32 -1.29
CA VAL A 42 4.96 -10.18 -0.53
C VAL A 42 5.77 -9.87 0.72
N ALA A 43 6.24 -10.90 1.45
CA ALA A 43 7.09 -10.71 2.63
C ALA A 43 8.37 -9.94 2.30
N THR A 44 9.08 -10.35 1.25
CA THR A 44 10.32 -9.70 0.79
C THR A 44 10.06 -8.27 0.33
N ARG A 45 8.98 -8.04 -0.43
CA ARG A 45 8.65 -6.69 -0.94
C ARG A 45 8.31 -5.70 0.18
N LEU A 46 7.71 -6.19 1.26
CA LEU A 46 7.33 -5.37 2.41
C LEU A 46 8.40 -5.32 3.51
N ASP A 47 9.54 -5.99 3.31
CA ASP A 47 10.62 -6.11 4.30
C ASP A 47 10.11 -6.60 5.68
N VAL A 48 9.34 -7.69 5.65
CA VAL A 48 8.84 -8.37 6.86
C VAL A 48 9.16 -9.85 6.81
N ALA A 49 9.19 -10.49 7.98
CA ALA A 49 9.43 -11.93 8.07
C ALA A 49 8.32 -12.74 7.37
N ILE A 50 8.68 -13.79 6.65
CA ILE A 50 7.73 -14.62 5.88
C ILE A 50 6.66 -15.29 6.76
N ASN A 51 6.98 -15.57 8.02
CA ASN A 51 6.11 -16.19 9.01
C ASN A 51 5.29 -15.17 9.85
N THR A 52 5.30 -13.89 9.46
CA THR A 52 4.55 -12.85 10.16
C THR A 52 3.05 -13.15 10.15
N ARG A 53 2.39 -13.06 11.32
CA ARG A 53 0.96 -13.33 11.49
C ARG A 53 0.10 -12.06 11.34
N PRO A 54 -1.12 -12.15 10.80
CA PRO A 54 -1.76 -13.36 10.26
C PRO A 54 -1.22 -13.76 8.88
N ASN A 55 -0.68 -12.80 8.13
CA ASN A 55 0.20 -12.98 6.98
C ASN A 55 0.93 -11.65 6.74
N PRO A 56 2.01 -11.61 5.93
CA PRO A 56 2.80 -10.40 5.69
C PRO A 56 1.99 -9.17 5.26
N LEU A 57 1.04 -9.33 4.32
CA LEU A 57 0.24 -8.22 3.82
C LEU A 57 -0.73 -7.69 4.89
N ASP A 58 -1.50 -8.59 5.51
CA ASP A 58 -2.46 -8.21 6.54
C ASP A 58 -1.79 -7.63 7.78
N TYR A 59 -0.57 -8.08 8.12
CA TYR A 59 0.23 -7.49 9.20
C TYR A 59 0.55 -6.02 8.94
N VAL A 60 1.05 -5.68 7.76
CA VAL A 60 1.34 -4.29 7.40
C VAL A 60 0.05 -3.47 7.32
N LEU A 61 -1.00 -4.01 6.69
CA LEU A 61 -2.30 -3.32 6.61
C LEU A 61 -2.94 -3.08 7.98
N ASN A 62 -2.68 -3.93 8.98
CA ASN A 62 -3.16 -3.73 10.35
C ASN A 62 -2.46 -2.57 11.07
N GLN A 63 -1.32 -2.11 10.56
CA GLN A 63 -0.59 -0.95 11.09
C GLN A 63 -1.04 0.37 10.48
N LEU A 64 -1.97 0.35 9.51
CA LEU A 64 -2.52 1.57 8.93
C LEU A 64 -3.07 2.50 10.02
N PRO A 65 -2.74 3.80 9.98
CA PRO A 65 -3.29 4.75 10.94
C PRO A 65 -4.82 4.78 10.79
N ARG A 66 -5.54 4.48 11.88
CA ARG A 66 -7.03 4.50 11.89
C ARG A 66 -7.58 5.89 11.59
N LYS A 67 -6.85 6.91 12.00
CA LYS A 67 -7.08 8.32 11.68
C LYS A 67 -5.75 8.91 11.28
N ILE A 68 -5.75 9.77 10.26
CA ILE A 68 -4.56 10.53 9.91
C ILE A 68 -4.26 11.47 11.08
N PRO A 69 -3.05 11.43 11.68
CA PRO A 69 -2.68 12.35 12.75
C PRO A 69 -2.71 13.79 12.24
N SER A 70 -3.12 14.74 13.08
CA SER A 70 -3.06 16.17 12.75
C SER A 70 -1.63 16.65 12.48
N THR A 71 -0.65 16.01 13.13
CA THR A 71 0.79 16.26 12.96
C THR A 71 1.52 14.94 12.71
N PRO A 72 1.61 14.49 11.44
CA PRO A 72 2.34 13.26 11.09
C PRO A 72 3.84 13.37 11.42
N SER A 73 4.42 12.32 11.99
CA SER A 73 5.87 12.28 12.27
C SER A 73 6.68 11.84 11.05
N SER A 74 7.94 12.27 10.97
CA SER A 74 8.86 11.85 9.91
C SER A 74 9.06 10.34 9.86
N LEU A 75 9.03 9.67 11.01
CA LEU A 75 9.12 8.20 11.08
C LEU A 75 7.89 7.53 10.47
N LEU A 76 6.68 8.04 10.76
CA LEU A 76 5.44 7.54 10.17
C LEU A 76 5.48 7.70 8.65
N PHE A 77 5.86 8.90 8.18
CA PHE A 77 5.97 9.18 6.75
C PHE A 77 6.99 8.27 6.06
N SER A 78 8.20 8.15 6.60
CA SER A 78 9.27 7.32 6.04
C SER A 78 8.87 5.85 5.96
N ARG A 79 8.21 5.31 6.98
CA ARG A 79 7.71 3.93 6.97
C ARG A 79 6.66 3.75 5.87
N TRP A 80 5.66 4.63 5.82
CA TRP A 80 4.57 4.49 4.85
C TRP A 80 4.99 4.84 3.42
N SER A 81 5.98 5.70 3.21
CA SER A 81 6.52 5.97 1.87
C SER A 81 7.20 4.74 1.27
N SER A 82 7.80 3.87 2.10
CA SER A 82 8.34 2.58 1.67
C SER A 82 7.25 1.52 1.44
N TRP A 83 6.26 1.42 2.34
CA TRP A 83 5.27 0.35 2.28
C TRP A 83 4.10 0.62 1.34
N TRP A 84 3.58 1.85 1.31
CA TRP A 84 2.30 2.13 0.68
C TRP A 84 2.32 1.94 -0.85
N PRO A 85 3.30 2.45 -1.61
CA PRO A 85 3.37 2.19 -3.05
C PRO A 85 3.50 0.70 -3.35
N THR A 86 4.30 -0.02 -2.56
CA THR A 86 4.45 -1.47 -2.67
C THR A 86 3.12 -2.20 -2.42
N ILE A 87 2.34 -1.79 -1.43
CA ILE A 87 1.00 -2.33 -1.18
C ILE A 87 0.09 -2.08 -2.38
N CYS A 88 0.01 -0.85 -2.88
CA CYS A 88 -0.81 -0.51 -4.04
C CYS A 88 -0.46 -1.38 -5.25
N GLN A 89 0.84 -1.56 -5.51
CA GLN A 89 1.35 -2.39 -6.58
C GLN A 89 1.01 -3.88 -6.39
N ILE A 90 1.20 -4.45 -5.19
CA ILE A 90 0.79 -5.83 -4.88
C ILE A 90 -0.71 -6.02 -5.12
N MET A 91 -1.52 -5.07 -4.66
CA MET A 91 -2.98 -5.15 -4.78
C MET A 91 -3.45 -5.06 -6.23
N LEU A 92 -2.80 -4.24 -7.06
CA LEU A 92 -3.04 -4.18 -8.50
C LEU A 92 -2.66 -5.50 -9.18
N GLU A 93 -1.49 -6.07 -8.86
CA GLU A 93 -1.05 -7.35 -9.42
C GLU A 93 -1.98 -8.51 -9.05
N ILE A 94 -2.44 -8.56 -7.79
CA ILE A 94 -3.43 -9.55 -7.36
C ILE A 94 -4.72 -9.38 -8.18
N GLU A 95 -5.18 -8.15 -8.36
CA GLU A 95 -6.38 -7.88 -9.16
C GLU A 95 -6.22 -8.33 -10.60
N GLN A 96 -5.10 -8.00 -11.25
CA GLN A 96 -4.77 -8.43 -12.62
C GLN A 96 -4.72 -9.95 -12.75
N ILE A 97 -4.18 -10.66 -11.76
CA ILE A 97 -4.19 -12.13 -11.76
C ILE A 97 -5.64 -12.67 -11.65
N CYS A 98 -6.47 -12.04 -10.82
CA CYS A 98 -7.85 -12.49 -10.63
C CYS A 98 -8.80 -12.06 -11.75
N LYS A 99 -8.45 -10.99 -12.48
CA LYS A 99 -9.22 -10.36 -13.56
C LYS A 99 -8.28 -9.94 -14.70
N PRO A 100 -7.78 -10.90 -15.50
CA PRO A 100 -6.86 -10.61 -16.60
C PRO A 100 -7.52 -9.77 -17.70
N GLU A 101 -8.81 -9.99 -17.97
CA GLU A 101 -9.60 -9.22 -18.94
C GLU A 101 -10.06 -7.85 -18.43
N GLY A 102 -9.58 -7.42 -17.26
CA GLY A 102 -9.95 -6.13 -16.69
C GLY A 102 -9.28 -4.99 -17.45
N GLU A 103 -10.06 -4.00 -17.87
CA GLU A 103 -9.51 -2.72 -18.31
C GLU A 103 -9.14 -1.88 -17.08
N TYR A 104 -7.88 -1.43 -17.02
CA TYR A 104 -7.38 -0.58 -15.95
C TYR A 104 -7.09 0.80 -16.53
N THR A 105 -7.91 1.79 -16.15
CA THR A 105 -7.64 3.19 -16.49
C THR A 105 -6.33 3.65 -15.85
N THR A 106 -5.78 4.77 -16.32
CA THR A 106 -4.57 5.39 -15.75
C THR A 106 -4.70 5.60 -14.24
N GLU A 107 -5.86 6.04 -13.76
CA GLU A 107 -6.15 6.25 -12.34
C GLU A 107 -6.24 4.93 -11.57
N ALA A 108 -6.77 3.88 -12.21
CA ALA A 108 -6.83 2.55 -11.61
C ALA A 108 -5.45 1.91 -11.52
N ALA A 109 -4.56 2.19 -12.48
CA ALA A 109 -3.20 1.69 -12.52
C ALA A 109 -2.20 2.52 -11.68
N ASP A 110 -2.61 3.68 -11.14
CA ASP A 110 -1.77 4.49 -10.26
C ASP A 110 -1.47 3.74 -8.95
N VAL A 111 -0.19 3.40 -8.78
CA VAL A 111 0.37 2.72 -7.60
C VAL A 111 1.28 3.63 -6.80
N SER A 112 1.39 4.92 -7.16
CA SER A 112 2.26 5.88 -6.48
C SER A 112 1.88 6.07 -5.02
N GLY A 113 0.60 5.82 -4.69
CA GLY A 113 0.07 5.99 -3.35
C GLY A 113 0.04 7.44 -2.86
N LYS A 114 0.26 8.40 -3.77
CA LYS A 114 0.45 9.83 -3.51
C LYS A 114 -0.63 10.42 -2.59
N ILE A 115 -1.90 10.06 -2.82
CA ILE A 115 -3.03 10.58 -2.03
C ILE A 115 -2.90 10.25 -0.53
N LEU A 116 -2.38 9.06 -0.16
CA LEU A 116 -2.14 8.75 1.25
C LEU A 116 -0.88 9.44 1.76
N LEU A 117 0.21 9.38 0.97
CA LEU A 117 1.51 9.90 1.37
C LEU A 117 1.48 11.42 1.59
N ASP A 118 0.76 12.17 0.76
CA ASP A 118 0.60 13.61 0.94
C ASP A 118 -0.09 13.96 2.26
N LYS A 119 -1.04 13.12 2.72
CA LYS A 119 -1.70 13.29 4.03
C LYS A 119 -0.81 12.90 5.21
N LEU A 120 0.20 12.07 4.98
CA LEU A 120 1.15 11.63 6.00
C LEU A 120 2.43 12.47 6.00
N ARG A 121 2.57 13.42 5.06
CA ARG A 121 3.75 14.27 4.97
C ARG A 121 3.85 15.13 6.23
N PRO A 122 4.99 15.11 6.94
CA PRO A 122 5.21 16.00 8.07
C PRO A 122 5.15 17.44 7.58
N VAL A 123 4.57 18.33 8.37
CA VAL A 123 4.73 19.77 8.13
C VAL A 123 6.18 20.09 8.42
N SER A 124 6.92 20.55 7.42
CA SER A 124 8.24 21.13 7.64
C SER A 124 8.06 22.32 8.59
N THR A 125 8.50 22.16 9.83
CA THR A 125 8.78 23.31 10.69
C THR A 125 10.02 23.95 10.09
N GLU A 126 9.84 24.80 9.07
CA GLU A 126 10.87 25.79 8.81
C GLU A 126 11.02 26.56 10.11
N SER A 127 12.20 26.44 10.71
CA SER A 127 12.62 27.30 11.79
C SER A 127 12.41 28.73 11.30
N SER A 128 11.45 29.41 11.92
CA SER A 128 11.31 30.85 11.82
C SER A 128 12.53 31.48 12.50
N SER A 129 13.69 31.39 11.86
CA SER A 129 14.92 32.05 12.30
C SER A 129 14.78 33.53 11.97
N LEU A 130 14.21 34.24 12.93
CA LEU A 130 14.55 35.59 13.37
C LEU A 130 14.69 36.68 12.29
N LEU A 131 13.61 37.47 12.20
CA LEU A 131 13.67 38.92 12.01
C LEU A 131 14.70 39.53 12.98
N ILE A 132 15.90 39.85 12.52
CA ILE A 132 16.66 41.01 13.02
C ILE A 132 17.46 41.57 11.83
N SER A 133 16.93 42.62 11.20
CA SER A 133 17.72 43.51 10.36
C SER A 133 18.56 44.42 11.28
N PRO A 134 19.88 44.58 11.06
CA PRO A 134 20.59 45.71 11.65
C PRO A 134 20.21 46.97 10.86
N VAL A 135 19.63 47.94 11.57
CA VAL A 135 19.78 49.35 11.22
C VAL A 135 21.13 49.77 11.78
N ASP A 136 22.05 50.16 10.90
CA ASP A 136 22.94 51.32 11.02
C ASP A 136 23.69 51.52 9.69
#